data_AF-A0A8J7N6S2-F1
#
_entry.id   AF-A0A8J7N6S2-F1
#
_cell.length_a   1.000
_cell.length_b   1.000
_cell.length_c   1.000
_cell.angle_alpha   90.00
_cell.angle_beta   90.00
_cell.angle_gamma   90.00
#
_symmetry.space_group_name_H-M   'P 1'
#
loop_
_entity.id
_entity.type
_entity.pdbx_description
1 polymer ?
#
loop_
_entity_poly.entity_id
_entity_poly.type
_entity_poly.pdbx_seq_one_letter_code
_entity_poly.pdbx_strand_id
1 'polypeptide(L)'
;MSAIVLGRLRAPDGGRTVIEVAPATDDICAPCPRRRGTHCTEQMQIAALDARHAARLGLAPGDRLTWAEAQRRIRKRVHPDDLDQLCRGCGWLPLGLCKAALRALAGPGGD
;
A
#
# COMPACT_ATOMS: atom_id res chain seq x y z
N MET A 1 -9.62 2.58 10.61
CA MET A 1 -8.24 2.70 10.08
C MET A 1 -7.17 2.45 11.15
N SER A 2 -7.11 3.22 12.25
CA SER A 2 -6.05 3.07 13.26
C SER A 2 -5.97 1.67 13.89
N ALA A 3 -7.10 1.02 14.17
CA ALA A 3 -7.13 -0.35 14.68
C ALA A 3 -6.49 -1.37 13.72
N ILE A 4 -6.61 -1.17 12.40
CA ILE A 4 -6.01 -2.04 11.39
C ILE A 4 -4.51 -1.76 11.28
N VAL A 5 -4.14 -0.50 11.08
CA VAL A 5 -2.74 -0.15 10.79
C VAL A 5 -1.88 -0.23 12.06
N LEU A 6 -2.27 0.45 13.13
CA LEU A 6 -1.50 0.51 14.38
C LEU A 6 -1.75 -0.72 15.26
N GLY A 7 -3.02 -1.13 15.38
CA GLY A 7 -3.42 -2.22 16.27
C GLY A 7 -3.18 -3.62 15.71
N ARG A 8 -2.84 -3.76 14.42
CA ARG A 8 -2.63 -5.07 13.78
C ARG A 8 -1.38 -5.09 12.91
N LEU A 9 -1.33 -4.32 11.82
CA LEU A 9 -0.20 -4.41 10.86
C LEU A 9 1.13 -3.96 11.46
N ARG A 10 1.14 -2.93 12.30
CA ARG A 10 2.33 -2.40 12.99
C ARG A 10 2.46 -2.85 14.45
N ALA A 11 1.64 -3.80 14.90
CA ALA A 11 1.81 -4.43 16.20
C ALA A 11 3.07 -5.33 16.21
N PRO A 12 3.62 -5.69 17.38
CA PRO A 12 4.84 -6.52 17.48
C PRO A 12 4.80 -7.83 16.69
N ASP A 13 3.64 -8.46 16.55
CA ASP A 13 3.43 -9.70 15.78
C ASP A 13 2.74 -9.45 14.42
N GLY A 14 2.54 -8.18 14.06
CA GLY A 14 1.77 -7.75 12.90
C GLY A 14 2.27 -8.30 11.58
N GLY A 15 3.56 -8.61 11.48
CA GLY A 15 4.17 -9.26 10.32
C GLY A 15 3.54 -10.61 9.94
N ARG A 16 2.91 -11.32 10.89
CA ARG A 16 2.18 -12.59 10.65
C ARG A 16 0.76 -12.39 10.12
N THR A 17 0.23 -11.17 10.16
CA THR A 17 -1.11 -10.86 9.65
C THR A 17 -1.18 -11.18 8.17
N VAL A 18 -2.11 -12.05 7.77
CA VAL A 18 -2.41 -12.29 6.36
C VAL A 18 -3.30 -11.16 5.85
N ILE A 19 -2.91 -10.59 4.73
CA ILE A 19 -3.69 -9.62 3.97
C ILE A 19 -4.05 -10.22 2.61
N GLU A 20 -5.11 -9.68 2.00
CA GLU A 20 -5.58 -10.04 0.67
C GLU A 20 -5.54 -8.82 -0.23
N VAL A 21 -5.10 -8.99 -1.47
CA VAL A 21 -5.14 -7.94 -2.49
C VAL A 21 -6.57 -7.80 -3.02
N ALA A 22 -7.28 -6.79 -2.55
CA ALA A 22 -8.66 -6.53 -2.96
C ALA A 22 -8.71 -5.95 -4.40
N PRO A 23 -9.67 -6.38 -5.24
CA PRO A 23 -9.88 -5.81 -6.59
C PRO A 23 -10.57 -4.43 -6.58
N ALA A 24 -11.00 -3.97 -5.40
CA ALA A 24 -11.88 -2.83 -5.20
C ALA A 24 -11.59 -2.19 -3.83
N THR A 25 -12.41 -1.22 -3.39
CA THR A 25 -12.27 -0.62 -2.06
C THR A 25 -12.19 -1.67 -0.96
N ASP A 26 -11.28 -1.48 -0.01
CA ASP A 26 -10.97 -2.43 1.06
C ASP A 26 -11.31 -1.89 2.47
N ASP A 27 -10.80 -2.56 3.51
CA ASP A 27 -10.99 -2.16 4.91
C ASP A 27 -10.38 -0.78 5.24
N ILE A 28 -9.36 -0.35 4.48
CA ILE A 28 -8.75 0.98 4.64
C ILE A 28 -9.65 2.05 4.03
N CYS A 29 -10.40 1.72 2.99
CA CYS A 29 -11.35 2.62 2.34
C CYS A 29 -12.63 2.86 3.15
N ALA A 30 -12.97 1.96 4.08
CA ALA A 30 -14.23 2.01 4.85
C ALA A 30 -14.59 3.39 5.44
N PRO A 31 -13.67 4.15 6.10
CA PRO A 31 -13.96 5.47 6.65
C PRO A 31 -13.85 6.63 5.63
N CYS A 32 -13.52 6.39 4.36
CA CYS A 32 -13.27 7.46 3.40
C CYS A 32 -14.58 8.12 2.93
N PRO A 33 -14.76 9.46 3.08
CA PRO A 33 -15.98 10.15 2.65
C PRO A 33 -16.17 10.17 1.12
N ARG A 34 -15.11 9.89 0.36
CA ARG A 34 -15.13 9.79 -1.11
C ARG A 34 -15.52 8.39 -1.59
N ARG A 35 -15.67 7.40 -0.69
CA ARG A 35 -16.10 6.04 -1.03
C ARG A 35 -17.54 6.03 -1.56
N ARG A 36 -17.79 5.21 -2.58
CA ARG A 36 -19.07 4.99 -3.27
C ARG A 36 -19.23 3.49 -3.51
N GLY A 37 -19.74 2.77 -2.51
CA GLY A 37 -19.85 1.31 -2.56
C GLY A 37 -18.48 0.64 -2.68
N THR A 38 -18.25 -0.08 -3.78
CA THR A 38 -16.99 -0.74 -4.13
C THR A 38 -15.99 0.17 -4.86
N HIS A 39 -16.36 1.44 -5.09
CA HIS A 39 -15.54 2.42 -5.80
C HIS A 39 -15.38 3.72 -4.99
N CYS A 40 -14.74 4.72 -5.58
CA CYS A 40 -14.66 6.08 -5.02
C CYS A 40 -14.81 7.14 -6.11
N THR A 41 -14.94 8.41 -5.72
CA THR A 41 -15.03 9.52 -6.68
C THR A 41 -13.81 9.67 -7.59
N GLU A 42 -12.63 9.22 -7.15
CA GLU A 42 -11.37 9.29 -7.90
C GLU A 42 -11.00 7.93 -8.54
N GLN A 43 -11.99 7.09 -8.84
CA GLN A 43 -11.78 5.68 -9.17
C GLN A 43 -10.77 5.45 -10.31
N MET A 44 -10.82 6.27 -11.36
CA MET A 44 -9.91 6.12 -12.51
C MET A 44 -8.45 6.37 -12.13
N GLN A 45 -8.21 7.41 -11.31
CA GLN A 45 -6.86 7.74 -10.84
C GLN A 45 -6.33 6.65 -9.91
N ILE A 46 -7.16 6.20 -8.95
CA ILE A 46 -6.79 5.15 -7.99
C ILE A 46 -6.54 3.83 -8.71
N ALA A 47 -7.40 3.40 -9.63
CA ALA A 47 -7.19 2.18 -10.40
C ALA A 47 -5.89 2.19 -11.22
N ALA A 48 -5.53 3.33 -11.81
CA ALA A 48 -4.26 3.47 -12.52
C ALA A 48 -3.05 3.41 -11.59
N LEU A 49 -3.15 3.97 -10.38
CA LEU A 49 -2.10 3.87 -9.35
C LEU A 49 -1.95 2.42 -8.86
N ASP A 50 -3.06 1.76 -8.54
CA ASP A 50 -3.09 0.38 -8.06
C ASP A 50 -2.50 -0.57 -9.09
N ALA A 51 -2.87 -0.42 -10.37
CA ALA A 51 -2.34 -1.25 -11.45
C ALA A 51 -0.81 -1.14 -11.57
N ARG A 52 -0.25 0.06 -11.47
CA ARG A 52 1.22 0.26 -11.52
C ARG A 52 1.92 -0.37 -10.31
N HIS A 53 1.36 -0.22 -9.11
CA HIS A 53 1.92 -0.82 -7.90
C HIS A 53 1.81 -2.34 -7.93
N ALA A 54 0.67 -2.88 -8.33
CA ALA A 54 0.44 -4.31 -8.47
C ALA A 54 1.43 -4.93 -9.46
N ALA A 55 1.61 -4.30 -10.64
CA ALA A 55 2.59 -4.74 -11.62
C ALA A 55 4.03 -4.71 -11.07
N ARG A 56 4.43 -3.63 -10.39
CA ARG A 56 5.78 -3.50 -9.82
C ARG A 56 6.05 -4.55 -8.73
N LEU A 57 5.05 -4.81 -7.88
CA LEU A 57 5.14 -5.72 -6.76
C LEU A 57 4.91 -7.19 -7.13
N GLY A 58 4.40 -7.45 -8.34
CA GLY A 58 4.00 -8.78 -8.77
C GLY A 58 2.82 -9.30 -7.95
N LEU A 59 1.78 -8.47 -7.85
CA LEU A 59 0.53 -8.79 -7.13
C LEU A 59 -0.62 -8.88 -8.13
N ALA A 60 -1.53 -9.80 -7.88
CA ALA A 60 -2.82 -9.93 -8.55
C ALA A 60 -3.97 -9.85 -7.54
N PRO A 61 -5.18 -9.40 -7.95
CA PRO A 61 -6.34 -9.47 -7.09
C PRO A 61 -6.61 -10.90 -6.59
N GLY A 62 -6.92 -11.03 -5.30
CA GLY A 62 -7.09 -12.32 -4.62
C GLY A 62 -5.80 -12.93 -4.07
N ASP A 63 -4.62 -12.36 -4.37
CA ASP A 63 -3.36 -12.79 -3.75
C ASP A 63 -3.43 -12.64 -2.23
N ARG A 64 -3.00 -13.68 -1.52
CA ARG A 64 -2.90 -13.69 -0.06
C ARG A 64 -1.46 -13.82 0.38
N LEU A 65 -1.03 -12.92 1.24
CA LEU A 65 0.35 -12.85 1.73
C LEU A 65 0.40 -12.29 3.14
N THR A 66 1.45 -12.63 3.88
CA THR A 66 1.66 -12.00 5.19
C THR A 66 2.12 -10.56 5.03
N TRP A 67 1.86 -9.73 6.02
CA TRP A 67 2.33 -8.34 6.03
C TRP A 67 3.85 -8.25 5.93
N ALA A 68 4.59 -9.18 6.57
CA ALA A 68 6.04 -9.27 6.41
C ALA A 68 6.45 -9.60 4.97
N GLU A 69 5.73 -10.48 4.27
CA GLU A 69 5.98 -10.77 2.85
C GLU A 69 5.71 -9.54 1.97
N ALA A 70 4.62 -8.81 2.22
CA ALA A 70 4.33 -7.56 1.51
C ALA A 70 5.46 -6.55 1.69
N GLN A 71 5.92 -6.32 2.93
CA GLN A 71 7.05 -5.42 3.20
C GLN A 71 8.33 -5.87 2.51
N ARG A 72 8.67 -7.18 2.53
CA ARG A 72 9.83 -7.72 1.81
C ARG A 72 9.75 -7.45 0.31
N ARG A 73 8.58 -7.66 -0.31
CA ARG A 73 8.38 -7.36 -1.73
C ARG A 73 8.57 -5.88 -2.02
N ILE A 74 7.99 -5.00 -1.20
CA ILE A 74 8.15 -3.55 -1.34
C ILE A 74 9.64 -3.18 -1.26
N ARG A 75 10.37 -3.63 -0.22
CA ARG A 75 11.82 -3.38 -0.07
C ARG A 75 12.63 -3.83 -1.28
N LYS A 76 12.35 -5.03 -1.79
CA LYS A 76 13.09 -5.64 -2.90
C LYS A 76 12.75 -5.00 -4.26
N ARG A 77 11.53 -4.49 -4.41
CA ARG A 77 10.97 -4.12 -5.71
C ARG A 77 10.54 -2.66 -5.80
N VAL A 78 10.81 -1.79 -4.83
CA VAL A 78 10.44 -0.38 -4.95
C VAL A 78 11.54 0.48 -4.35
N HIS A 79 12.30 1.15 -5.22
CA HIS A 79 13.20 2.21 -4.79
C HIS A 79 12.41 3.51 -4.57
N PRO A 80 12.79 4.40 -3.63
CA PRO A 80 12.11 5.68 -3.45
C PRO A 80 11.91 6.49 -4.74
N ASP A 81 12.87 6.44 -5.66
CA ASP A 81 12.79 7.19 -6.92
C ASP A 81 11.84 6.53 -7.94
N ASP A 82 11.53 5.24 -7.80
CA ASP A 82 10.51 4.58 -8.62
C ASP A 82 9.12 5.25 -8.44
N LEU A 83 8.90 5.87 -7.27
CA LEU A 83 7.62 6.54 -6.97
C LEU A 83 7.34 7.74 -7.89
N ASP A 84 8.34 8.34 -8.52
CA ASP A 84 8.11 9.43 -9.48
C ASP A 84 7.33 8.95 -10.71
N GLN A 85 7.46 7.67 -11.06
CA GLN A 85 6.68 7.04 -12.11
C GLN A 85 5.46 6.29 -11.55
N LEU A 86 5.63 5.48 -10.50
CA LEU A 86 4.55 4.68 -9.94
C LEU A 86 3.42 5.54 -9.38
N CYS A 87 3.76 6.68 -8.76
CA CYS A 87 2.81 7.60 -8.13
C CYS A 87 2.51 8.84 -8.99
N ARG A 88 2.78 8.82 -10.30
CA ARG A 88 2.43 9.95 -11.18
C ARG A 88 0.93 10.27 -11.08
N GLY A 89 0.62 11.53 -10.77
CA GLY A 89 -0.75 12.01 -10.54
C GLY A 89 -1.28 11.81 -9.12
N CYS A 90 -0.53 11.20 -8.21
CA CYS A 90 -0.90 11.07 -6.80
C CYS A 90 -0.69 12.39 -6.05
N GLY A 91 -1.71 12.86 -5.32
CA GLY A 91 -1.61 14.07 -4.50
C GLY A 91 -0.61 13.99 -3.34
N TRP A 92 -0.14 12.79 -2.97
CA TRP A 92 0.84 12.60 -1.89
C TRP A 92 2.29 12.59 -2.37
N LEU A 93 2.52 12.41 -3.67
CA LEU A 93 3.88 12.37 -4.23
C LEU A 93 4.66 13.66 -3.92
N PRO A 94 4.10 14.88 -4.11
CA PRO A 94 4.80 16.13 -3.78
C PRO A 94 5.12 16.29 -2.29
N LEU A 95 4.38 15.60 -1.40
CA LEU A 95 4.59 15.67 0.05
C LEU A 95 5.77 14.81 0.52
N GLY A 96 6.32 13.94 -0.33
CA GLY A 96 7.49 13.11 -0.03
C GLY A 96 7.25 11.98 1.00
N LEU A 97 6.02 11.83 1.52
CA LEU A 97 5.68 10.90 2.60
C LEU A 97 6.01 9.45 2.26
N CYS A 98 5.63 9.01 1.05
CA CYS A 98 5.88 7.64 0.60
C CYS A 98 7.38 7.35 0.37
N LYS A 99 8.14 8.34 -0.14
CA LYS A 99 9.60 8.20 -0.31
C LYS A 99 10.30 8.09 1.05
N ALA A 100 9.89 8.89 2.02
CA ALA A 100 10.41 8.81 3.39
C ALA A 100 10.09 7.45 4.04
N ALA A 101 8.85 6.97 3.87
CA ALA A 101 8.44 5.65 4.38
C ALA A 101 9.26 4.51 3.77
N LEU A 102 9.55 4.53 2.46
CA LEU A 102 10.40 3.53 1.82
C LEU A 102 11.84 3.54 2.33
N ARG A 103 12.41 4.74 2.55
CA ARG A 103 13.76 4.86 3.15
C ARG A 103 13.79 4.29 4.57
N ALA A 104 12.78 4.57 5.38
CA ALA A 104 12.65 4.00 6.72
C ALA A 104 12.46 2.48 6.68
N LEU A 105 11.65 1.98 5.75
CA LEU A 105 11.41 0.55 5.56
C LEU A 105 12.71 -0.20 5.18
N ALA A 106 13.61 0.43 4.43
CA ALA A 106 14.90 -0.13 4.04
C ALA A 106 15.99 -0.02 5.14
N GLY A 107 15.76 0.76 6.20
CA GLY A 107 16.69 0.93 7.32
C GLY A 107 16.69 -0.26 8.30
N PRO A 108 17.66 -0.30 9.24
CA PRO A 108 17.92 -1.44 10.14
C PRO A 108 16.90 -1.63 11.29
N GLY A 109 15.66 -1.19 11.13
CA GLY A 109 14.60 -1.32 12.17
C GLY A 109 13.31 -1.88 11.60
N GLY A 110 13.44 -2.92 10.77
CA GLY A 110 12.39 -3.45 9.90
C GLY A 110 12.03 -4.91 10.18
N ASP A 111 12.29 -5.35 11.40
CA ASP A 111 12.20 -6.69 11.95
C ASP A 111 11.31 -6.73 13.20
#